data_AF-A0A7R9HSS3-F1
#
_entry.id   AF-A0A7R9HSS3-F1
#
_cell.length_a   1.000
_cell.length_b   1.000
_cell.length_c   1.000
_cell.angle_alpha   90.00
_cell.angle_beta   90.00
_cell.angle_gamma   90.00
#
_symmetry.space_group_name_H-M   'P 1'
#
loop_
_entity.id
_entity.type
_entity.pdbx_description
1 polymer ?
#
loop_
_entity_poly.entity_id
_entity_poly.type
_entity_poly.pdbx_seq_one_letter_code
_entity_poly.pdbx_strand_id
1 'polypeptide(L)'
;CFQVMLECQGVSKETAQELCHGDIWKVLPHVPGNQVTKLLSHRKGIITDIDAMSVAMSCWKLGAGRSRADQDIDHRVGIRLLKTVGEEKDKAISKVRVGELVKVREY
;
A
#
# COMPACT_ATOMS: atom_id res chain seq x y z
N CYS A 1 -2.88 -18.22 17.95
CA CYS A 1 -3.31 -16.97 17.26
C CYS A 1 -2.07 -16.27 16.68
N PHE A 2 -2.22 -15.34 15.72
CA PHE A 2 -1.15 -14.78 14.85
C PHE A 2 0.24 -14.58 15.51
N GLN A 3 0.32 -14.07 16.74
CA GLN A 3 1.59 -13.94 17.48
C GLN A 3 2.37 -15.26 17.60
N VAL A 4 1.71 -16.33 18.06
CA VAL A 4 2.33 -17.66 18.21
C VAL A 4 2.84 -18.19 16.87
N MET A 5 2.11 -17.91 15.79
CA MET A 5 2.55 -18.28 14.44
C MET A 5 3.85 -17.56 14.05
N LEU A 6 4.00 -16.26 14.37
CA LEU A 6 5.22 -15.50 14.10
C LEU A 6 6.41 -16.06 14.90
N GLU A 7 6.20 -16.33 16.19
CA GLU A 7 7.24 -16.91 17.07
C GLU A 7 7.70 -18.28 16.57
N CYS A 8 6.76 -19.14 16.14
CA CYS A 8 7.07 -20.44 15.55
C CYS A 8 7.81 -20.36 14.21
N GLN A 9 7.79 -19.21 13.53
CA GLN A 9 8.52 -18.95 12.29
C GLN A 9 9.82 -18.17 12.50
N GLY A 10 10.27 -18.01 13.76
CA GLY A 10 11.57 -17.41 14.09
C GLY A 10 11.55 -15.90 14.34
N VAL A 11 10.37 -15.26 14.39
CA VAL A 11 10.25 -13.88 14.87
C VAL A 11 10.46 -13.86 16.37
N SER A 12 11.21 -12.88 16.90
CA SER A 12 11.42 -12.79 18.35
C SER A 12 10.10 -12.49 19.08
N LYS A 13 10.01 -12.89 20.35
CA LYS A 13 8.81 -12.67 21.16
C LYS A 13 8.48 -11.18 21.29
N GLU A 14 9.51 -10.35 21.43
CA GLU A 14 9.39 -8.90 21.54
C GLU A 14 8.81 -8.30 20.25
N THR A 15 9.37 -8.69 19.10
CA THR A 15 8.87 -8.23 17.79
C THR A 15 7.46 -8.74 17.51
N ALA A 16 7.16 -10.00 17.84
CA ALA A 16 5.83 -10.58 17.65
C ALA A 16 4.77 -9.89 18.54
N GLN A 17 5.12 -9.55 19.78
CA GLN A 17 4.25 -8.79 20.68
C GLN A 17 3.97 -7.39 20.13
N GLU A 18 5.00 -6.66 19.68
CA GLU A 18 4.82 -5.29 19.16
C GLU A 18 3.95 -5.31 17.88
N LEU A 19 4.12 -6.32 17.02
CA LEU A 19 3.31 -6.51 15.82
C LEU A 19 1.83 -6.83 16.10
N CYS A 20 1.53 -7.54 17.19
CA CYS A 20 0.17 -7.99 17.49
C CYS A 20 -0.59 -7.03 18.42
N HIS A 21 0.13 -6.39 19.33
CA HIS A 21 -0.45 -5.67 20.47
C HIS A 21 0.18 -4.30 20.73
N GLY A 22 1.29 -3.96 20.06
CA GLY A 22 1.99 -2.68 20.20
C GLY A 22 1.82 -1.75 19.00
N ASP A 23 2.81 -0.91 18.77
CA ASP A 23 2.90 -0.03 17.61
C ASP A 23 3.69 -0.72 16.49
N ILE A 24 2.94 -1.25 15.53
CA ILE A 24 3.47 -1.96 14.37
C ILE A 24 4.51 -1.15 13.59
N TRP A 25 4.47 0.19 13.62
CA TRP A 25 5.37 1.04 12.84
C TRP A 25 6.77 1.15 13.46
N LYS A 26 6.97 0.71 14.70
CA LYS A 26 8.32 0.54 15.27
C LYS A 26 9.07 -0.65 14.68
N VAL A 27 8.33 -1.62 14.15
CA VAL A 27 8.88 -2.88 13.62
C VAL A 27 8.86 -2.90 12.11
N LEU A 28 7.72 -2.59 11.50
CA LEU A 28 7.55 -2.71 10.07
C LEU A 28 8.30 -1.61 9.34
N PRO A 29 9.09 -1.96 8.32
CA PRO A 29 9.80 -0.96 7.54
C PRO A 29 8.77 -0.11 6.78
N HIS A 30 8.89 1.20 6.87
CA HIS A 30 8.00 2.13 6.17
C HIS A 30 8.78 3.29 5.57
N VAL A 31 8.19 3.91 4.54
CA VAL A 31 8.72 5.16 3.99
C VAL A 31 8.46 6.32 4.96
N PRO A 32 9.39 7.28 5.10
CA PRO A 32 9.16 8.50 5.86
C PRO A 32 7.96 9.30 5.31
N GLY A 33 7.25 10.01 6.20
CA GLY A 33 6.00 10.70 5.85
C GLY A 33 6.13 11.73 4.71
N ASN A 34 7.28 12.39 4.60
CA ASN A 34 7.59 13.38 3.56
C ASN A 34 7.84 12.75 2.17
N GLN A 35 8.03 11.43 2.09
CA GLN A 35 8.19 10.70 0.82
C GLN A 35 6.89 10.04 0.34
N VAL A 36 5.75 10.44 0.92
CA VAL A 36 4.47 9.85 0.59
C VAL A 36 3.54 10.87 -0.04
N THR A 37 3.23 10.66 -1.31
CA THR A 37 2.39 11.57 -2.10
C THR A 37 0.93 11.14 -2.05
N LYS A 38 0.02 12.11 -1.88
CA LYS A 38 -1.42 11.91 -2.05
C LYS A 38 -1.79 12.27 -3.49
N LEU A 39 -2.42 11.35 -4.19
CA LEU A 39 -3.10 11.61 -5.44
C LEU A 39 -4.52 12.12 -5.17
N LEU A 40 -4.95 13.01 -6.04
CA LEU A 40 -6.25 13.66 -5.96
C LEU A 40 -7.05 13.29 -7.20
N SER A 41 -8.36 13.11 -7.04
CA SER A 41 -9.22 12.95 -8.21
C SER A 41 -9.38 14.29 -8.90
N HIS A 42 -9.27 14.28 -10.23
CA HIS A 42 -9.52 15.45 -11.05
C HIS A 42 -10.96 15.98 -10.92
N ARG A 43 -11.92 15.09 -10.63
CA ARG A 43 -13.35 15.41 -10.53
C ARG A 43 -14.02 14.76 -9.33
N LYS A 44 -15.12 15.37 -8.87
CA LYS A 44 -16.01 14.76 -7.88
C LYS A 44 -16.84 13.62 -8.47
N GLY A 45 -17.41 12.76 -7.65
CA GLY A 45 -18.30 11.67 -8.07
C GLY A 45 -18.18 10.43 -7.18
N ILE A 46 -18.62 9.29 -7.69
CA ILE A 46 -18.54 7.99 -7.00
C ILE A 46 -17.44 7.15 -7.66
N ILE A 47 -16.68 6.39 -6.86
CA ILE A 47 -15.72 5.42 -7.39
C ILE A 47 -16.50 4.22 -7.92
N THR A 48 -16.49 4.01 -9.23
CA THR A 48 -17.19 2.89 -9.87
C THR A 48 -16.30 1.66 -10.03
N ASP A 49 -14.98 1.86 -10.13
CA ASP A 49 -14.01 0.79 -10.34
C ASP A 49 -12.60 1.22 -9.91
N ILE A 50 -11.74 0.23 -9.63
CA ILE A 50 -10.31 0.42 -9.37
C ILE A 50 -9.55 -0.59 -10.23
N ASP A 51 -8.77 -0.10 -11.19
CA ASP A 51 -7.94 -0.95 -12.04
C ASP A 51 -6.79 -1.57 -11.24
N ALA A 52 -7.01 -2.80 -10.78
CA ALA A 52 -6.07 -3.55 -9.96
C ALA A 52 -4.74 -3.84 -10.68
N MET A 53 -4.78 -4.11 -12.00
CA MET A 53 -3.56 -4.37 -12.79
C MET A 53 -2.69 -3.13 -12.82
N SER A 54 -3.31 -1.98 -13.07
CA SER A 54 -2.65 -0.71 -13.05
C SER A 54 -2.02 -0.38 -11.69
N VAL A 55 -2.75 -0.60 -10.59
CA VAL A 55 -2.21 -0.44 -9.23
C VAL A 55 -1.02 -1.37 -9.00
N ALA A 56 -1.12 -2.64 -9.40
CA ALA A 56 -0.04 -3.61 -9.25
C ALA A 56 1.21 -3.20 -10.05
N MET A 57 1.05 -2.74 -11.29
CA MET A 57 2.15 -2.26 -12.13
C MET A 57 2.83 -1.03 -11.52
N SER A 58 2.07 -0.11 -10.92
CA SER A 58 2.64 1.03 -10.20
C SER A 58 3.42 0.60 -8.96
N CYS A 59 2.88 -0.33 -8.15
CA CYS A 59 3.62 -0.91 -7.03
C CYS A 59 4.92 -1.61 -7.49
N TRP A 60 4.86 -2.36 -8.58
CA TRP A 60 6.04 -3.04 -9.16
C TRP A 60 7.10 -2.03 -9.61
N LYS A 61 6.71 -0.96 -10.32
CA LYS A 61 7.62 0.14 -10.71
C LYS A 61 8.25 0.86 -9.52
N LEU A 62 7.56 0.90 -8.38
CA LEU A 62 8.10 1.46 -7.13
C LEU A 62 9.14 0.56 -6.46
N GLY A 63 9.23 -0.71 -6.85
CA GLY A 63 10.14 -1.70 -6.26
C GLY A 63 9.47 -2.72 -5.35
N ALA A 64 8.13 -2.77 -5.29
CA ALA A 64 7.39 -3.75 -4.47
C ALA A 64 7.34 -5.15 -5.10
N GLY A 65 8.03 -5.38 -6.22
CA GLY A 65 8.04 -6.65 -6.91
C GLY A 65 9.33 -6.92 -7.65
N ARG A 66 9.46 -8.15 -8.15
CA ARG A 66 10.68 -8.65 -8.79
C ARG A 66 10.54 -8.65 -10.30
N SER A 67 11.63 -8.35 -11.00
CA SER A 67 11.80 -8.60 -12.44
C SER A 67 12.57 -9.90 -12.71
N ARG A 68 13.32 -10.40 -11.71
CA ARG A 68 14.07 -11.67 -11.71
C ARG A 68 14.05 -12.29 -10.32
N ALA A 69 14.21 -13.60 -10.23
CA ALA A 69 13.95 -14.37 -9.00
C ALA A 69 14.81 -13.91 -7.79
N ASP A 70 16.04 -13.52 -8.03
CA ASP A 70 17.05 -13.10 -7.04
C ASP A 70 17.00 -11.60 -6.69
N GLN A 71 16.09 -10.83 -7.30
CA GLN A 71 15.99 -9.40 -7.02
C GLN A 71 15.37 -9.15 -5.64
N ASP A 72 16.01 -8.28 -4.85
CA ASP A 72 15.41 -7.76 -3.63
C ASP A 72 14.16 -6.92 -3.93
N ILE A 73 13.21 -6.93 -3.00
CA ILE A 73 12.04 -6.05 -3.06
C ILE A 73 12.12 -5.00 -1.96
N ASP A 74 11.65 -3.79 -2.24
CA ASP A 74 11.51 -2.78 -1.22
C ASP A 74 10.19 -3.00 -0.48
N HIS A 75 10.26 -3.60 0.72
CA HIS A 75 9.07 -3.86 1.55
C HIS A 75 8.41 -2.59 2.11
N ARG A 76 9.02 -1.41 1.93
CA ARG A 76 8.49 -0.13 2.44
C ARG A 76 7.52 0.55 1.48
N VAL A 77 7.61 0.23 0.18
CA VAL A 77 6.86 0.93 -0.87
C VAL A 77 5.56 0.18 -1.20
N GLY A 78 4.59 0.93 -1.70
CA GLY A 78 3.29 0.40 -2.08
C GLY A 78 2.26 1.50 -2.26
N ILE A 79 1.02 1.09 -2.51
CA ILE A 79 -0.13 1.98 -2.68
C ILE A 79 -1.13 1.68 -1.57
N ARG A 80 -1.66 2.75 -0.96
CA ARG A 80 -2.76 2.66 0.00
C ARG A 80 -4.01 3.27 -0.60
N LEU A 81 -5.04 2.45 -0.76
CA LEU A 81 -6.37 2.91 -1.11
C LEU A 81 -6.96 3.64 0.09
N LEU A 82 -7.30 4.91 -0.11
CA LEU A 82 -7.98 5.74 0.91
C LEU A 82 -9.50 5.75 0.73
N LYS A 83 -9.95 5.24 -0.43
CA LYS A 83 -11.33 5.14 -0.83
C LYS A 83 -11.53 3.84 -1.61
N THR A 84 -12.73 3.28 -1.55
CA THR A 84 -13.13 2.03 -2.19
C THR A 84 -14.31 2.24 -3.15
N VAL A 85 -14.63 1.21 -3.95
CA VAL A 85 -15.76 1.27 -4.89
C VAL A 85 -17.07 1.53 -4.13
N GLY A 86 -17.88 2.44 -4.66
CA GLY A 86 -19.13 2.90 -4.04
C GLY A 86 -18.98 4.14 -3.16
N GLU A 87 -17.75 4.53 -2.80
CA GLU A 87 -17.54 5.74 -1.99
C GLU A 87 -17.46 7.01 -2.84
N GLU A 88 -17.93 8.11 -2.24
CA GLU A 88 -17.82 9.44 -2.83
C GLU A 88 -16.38 9.99 -2.74
N LYS A 89 -15.95 10.57 -3.86
CA LYS A 89 -14.67 11.27 -4.00
C LYS A 89 -14.92 12.78 -4.05
N ASP A 90 -14.62 13.49 -2.97
CA ASP A 90 -14.80 14.95 -2.90
C ASP A 90 -13.69 15.77 -3.58
N LYS A 91 -12.54 15.12 -3.84
CA LYS A 91 -11.36 15.56 -4.63
C LYS A 91 -10.08 14.79 -4.23
N ALA A 92 -10.16 13.60 -3.63
CA ALA A 92 -8.96 12.86 -3.22
C ALA A 92 -9.09 11.37 -3.55
N ILE A 93 -8.16 10.78 -4.32
CA ILE A 93 -8.03 9.32 -4.38
C ILE A 93 -6.56 8.97 -4.24
N SER A 94 -6.27 8.16 -3.22
CA SER A 94 -5.09 7.32 -3.01
C SER A 94 -3.77 8.00 -2.62
N LYS A 95 -3.02 7.36 -1.73
CA LYS A 95 -1.63 7.70 -1.43
C LYS A 95 -0.78 6.84 -2.37
N VAL A 96 -0.15 7.44 -3.38
CA VAL A 96 0.67 6.75 -4.40
C VAL A 96 1.94 7.55 -4.60
N ARG A 97 3.09 6.88 -4.63
CA ARG A 97 4.35 7.46 -5.10
C ARG A 97 4.41 7.30 -6.63
N VAL A 98 4.54 8.45 -7.29
CA VAL A 98 4.64 8.81 -8.73
C VAL A 98 4.54 7.72 -9.83
N GLY A 99 3.61 8.02 -10.76
CA GLY A 99 3.37 7.38 -12.04
C GLY A 99 1.86 7.16 -12.17
N GLU A 100 1.15 8.04 -12.90
CA GLU A 100 -0.29 7.98 -13.20
C GLU A 100 -0.80 6.55 -13.14
N LEU A 101 -1.89 6.25 -12.42
CA LEU A 101 -2.75 5.08 -12.68
C LEU A 101 -3.90 5.05 -11.66
N VAL A 102 -4.80 6.02 -11.80
CA VAL A 102 -6.21 5.76 -11.50
C VAL A 102 -6.97 6.21 -12.74
N LYS A 103 -7.09 5.29 -13.71
CA LYS A 103 -8.13 5.44 -14.74
C LYS A 103 -9.47 5.20 -14.04
N VAL A 104 -10.11 6.28 -13.61
CA VAL A 104 -11.54 6.24 -13.35
C VAL A 104 -12.19 6.14 -14.73
N ARG A 105 -12.79 4.98 -15.05
CA ARG A 105 -13.66 4.89 -16.22
C ARG A 105 -14.86 5.80 -15.96
N GLU A 106 -14.91 6.91 -16.70
CA GLU A 106 -16.10 7.76 -16.79
C GLU A 106 -17.09 7.06 -17.74
N TYR A 107 -18.35 6.97 -17.32
CA TYR A 107 -19.49 6.88 -18.23
C TYR A 107 -20.18 8.24 -18.21
#